data_AF-A0A1V5AW18-F1
#
_entry.id   AF-A0A1V5AW18-F1
#
_cell.length_a   1.000
_cell.length_b   1.000
_cell.length_c   1.000
_cell.angle_alpha   90.00
_cell.angle_beta   90.00
_cell.angle_gamma   90.00
#
_symmetry.space_group_name_H-M   'P 1'
#
loop_
_entity.id
_entity.type
_entity.pdbx_description
1 polymer ?
#
loop_
_entity_poly.entity_id
_entity_poly.type
_entity_poly.pdbx_seq_one_letter_code
_entity_poly.pdbx_strand_id
1 'polypeptide(L)'
;MKVTTETWTYQLSLKSNVDRTATAEVSDTKPLRAEMISAVPEPKEMTATGLEWVLEIPPREEVTIEYTYRVVTKEVLASKS
;
A
#
# COMPACT_ATOMS: atom_id res chain seq x y z
N MET A 1 15.81 6.73 -24.57
CA MET A 1 14.70 6.27 -23.72
C MET A 1 15.24 6.12 -22.31
N LYS A 2 14.70 6.85 -21.34
CA LYS A 2 15.10 6.73 -19.93
C LYS A 2 14.05 5.89 -19.22
N VAL A 3 14.48 4.86 -18.50
CA VAL A 3 13.62 4.03 -17.67
C VAL A 3 13.99 4.30 -16.22
N THR A 4 13.03 4.74 -15.43
CA THR A 4 13.17 4.94 -13.99
C THR A 4 12.34 3.88 -13.29
N THR A 5 12.94 3.21 -12.31
CA THR A 5 12.25 2.26 -11.44
C THR A 5 12.34 2.76 -10.02
N GLU A 6 11.20 2.90 -9.36
CA GLU A 6 11.11 3.38 -7.99
C GLU A 6 10.38 2.34 -7.16
N THR A 7 10.97 1.94 -6.04
CA THR A 7 10.34 1.03 -5.09
C THR A 7 9.97 1.81 -3.84
N TRP A 8 8.71 1.72 -3.43
CA TRP A 8 8.17 2.40 -2.27
C TRP A 8 7.69 1.38 -1.26
N THR A 9 8.13 1.52 -0.01
CA THR A 9 7.66 0.71 1.12
C THR A 9 6.96 1.61 2.13
N TYR A 10 5.77 1.18 2.54
CA TYR A 10 4.92 1.87 3.48
C TYR A 10 4.67 0.98 4.69
N GLN A 11 4.59 1.61 5.87
CA GLN A 11 4.22 0.95 7.11
C GLN A 11 3.14 1.79 7.80
N LEU A 12 1.95 1.22 7.98
CA LEU A 12 0.83 1.80 8.73
C LEU A 12 0.67 1.04 10.05
N SER A 13 0.70 1.77 11.17
CA SER A 13 0.44 1.23 12.50
C SER A 13 -0.90 1.71 13.02
N LEU A 14 -1.76 0.78 13.44
CA LEU A 14 -3.07 1.06 14.03
C LEU A 14 -3.10 0.54 15.46
N LYS A 15 -3.22 1.46 16.42
CA LYS A 15 -3.27 1.15 17.84
C LYS A 15 -4.69 1.30 18.39
N SER A 16 -5.21 0.22 18.98
CA SER A 16 -6.48 0.23 19.69
C SER A 16 -6.32 0.90 21.06
N ASN A 17 -7.22 1.83 21.37
CA ASN A 17 -7.34 2.44 22.70
C ASN A 17 -8.64 2.02 23.42
N VAL A 18 -9.39 1.08 22.85
CA VAL A 18 -10.64 0.56 23.40
C VAL A 18 -10.42 -0.75 24.15
N ASP A 19 -11.33 -1.06 25.08
CA ASP A 19 -11.26 -2.24 25.95
C ASP A 19 -11.96 -3.49 25.35
N ARG A 20 -12.22 -3.48 24.05
CA ARG A 20 -12.82 -4.59 23.30
C ARG A 20 -12.12 -4.75 21.95
N THR A 21 -12.22 -5.92 21.33
CA THR A 21 -11.78 -6.11 19.95
C THR A 21 -12.56 -5.15 19.04
N ALA A 22 -11.84 -4.47 18.15
CA ALA A 22 -12.39 -3.57 17.16
C ALA A 22 -12.03 -4.06 15.76
N THR A 23 -12.94 -3.82 14.82
CA THR A 23 -12.67 -4.02 13.39
C THR A 23 -12.34 -2.67 12.78
N ALA A 24 -11.18 -2.55 12.14
CA ALA A 24 -10.74 -1.36 11.43
C ALA A 24 -10.74 -1.63 9.92
N GLU A 25 -11.40 -0.76 9.17
CA GLU A 25 -11.34 -0.73 7.71
C GLU A 25 -10.29 0.29 7.30
N VAL A 26 -9.31 -0.13 6.49
CA VAL A 26 -8.23 0.72 6.01
C VAL A 26 -8.24 0.69 4.50
N SER A 27 -8.25 1.85 3.87
CA SER A 27 -8.17 2.02 2.42
C SER A 27 -6.98 2.88 2.06
N ASP A 28 -6.22 2.47 1.04
CA ASP A 28 -5.13 3.26 0.48
C ASP A 28 -5.11 3.16 -1.06
N THR A 29 -4.27 3.96 -1.70
CA THR A 29 -4.11 3.99 -3.15
C THR A 29 -2.65 3.88 -3.58
N LYS A 30 -2.42 3.13 -4.65
CA LYS A 30 -1.15 3.05 -5.37
C LYS A 30 -1.29 3.65 -6.79
N PRO A 31 -0.19 4.14 -7.38
CA PRO A 31 -0.20 4.60 -8.77
C PRO A 31 -0.70 3.53 -9.76
N LEU A 32 -1.35 3.93 -10.85
CA LEU A 32 -1.92 3.01 -11.86
C LEU A 32 -0.88 2.07 -12.48
N ARG A 33 0.39 2.49 -12.55
CA ARG A 33 1.51 1.69 -13.10
C ARG A 33 2.36 1.04 -12.01
N ALA A 34 1.84 0.98 -10.79
CA ALA A 34 2.51 0.33 -9.68
C ALA A 34 2.21 -1.18 -9.68
N GLU A 35 3.26 -1.97 -9.53
CA GLU A 35 3.21 -3.41 -9.32
C GLU A 35 3.44 -3.69 -7.84
N MET A 36 2.52 -4.42 -7.20
CA MET A 36 2.70 -4.83 -5.81
C MET A 36 3.82 -5.87 -5.72
N ILE A 37 4.76 -5.64 -4.80
CA ILE A 37 5.85 -6.55 -4.49
C ILE A 37 5.49 -7.41 -3.27
N SER A 38 4.97 -6.78 -2.22
CA SER A 38 4.58 -7.42 -0.97
C SER A 38 3.51 -6.62 -0.24
N ALA A 39 2.66 -7.29 0.54
CA ALA A 39 1.75 -6.67 1.48
C ALA A 39 1.48 -7.64 2.64
N VAL A 40 1.69 -7.20 3.87
CA VAL A 40 1.46 -7.98 5.09
C VAL A 40 0.75 -7.10 6.12
N PRO A 41 -0.48 -7.45 6.54
CA PRO A 41 -1.32 -8.50 5.98
C PRO A 41 -1.72 -8.23 4.52
N GLU A 42 -2.13 -9.27 3.81
CA GLU A 42 -2.63 -9.12 2.45
C GLU A 42 -3.93 -8.28 2.46
N PRO A 43 -4.11 -7.37 1.47
CA PRO A 43 -5.36 -6.65 1.31
C PRO A 43 -6.52 -7.62 1.08
N LYS A 44 -7.66 -7.33 1.69
CA LYS A 44 -8.92 -8.02 1.39
C LYS A 44 -9.34 -7.79 -0.05
N GLU A 45 -9.14 -6.57 -0.55
CA GLU A 45 -9.38 -6.21 -1.94
C GLU A 45 -8.20 -5.42 -2.49
N MET A 46 -7.81 -5.72 -3.73
CA MET A 46 -6.78 -5.01 -4.46
C MET A 46 -7.21 -4.80 -5.90
N THR A 47 -7.32 -3.53 -6.30
CA THR A 47 -7.64 -3.14 -7.68
C THR A 47 -6.41 -2.57 -8.37
N ALA A 48 -6.57 -2.00 -9.58
CA ALA A 48 -5.48 -1.36 -10.31
C ALA A 48 -4.84 -0.19 -9.55
N THR A 49 -5.60 0.49 -8.68
CA THR A 49 -5.10 1.62 -7.86
C THR A 49 -5.49 1.54 -6.40
N GLY A 50 -6.52 0.80 -6.02
CA GLY A 50 -6.99 0.71 -4.63
C GLY A 50 -6.42 -0.48 -3.88
N LEU A 51 -6.24 -0.30 -2.57
CA LEU A 51 -5.88 -1.32 -1.60
C LEU A 51 -6.84 -1.20 -0.41
N GLU A 52 -7.45 -2.30 0.01
CA GLU A 52 -8.37 -2.31 1.15
C GLU A 52 -8.06 -3.45 2.11
N TRP A 53 -8.03 -3.14 3.40
CA TRP A 53 -7.83 -4.09 4.49
C TRP A 53 -8.98 -4.01 5.48
N VAL A 54 -9.30 -5.16 6.06
CA VAL A 54 -10.18 -5.27 7.23
C VAL A 54 -9.38 -5.99 8.30
N LEU A 55 -9.08 -5.28 9.38
CA LEU A 55 -8.22 -5.75 10.46
C LEU A 55 -9.00 -5.90 11.75
N GLU A 56 -8.84 -7.04 12.42
CA GLU A 56 -9.25 -7.20 13.80
C GLU A 56 -8.11 -6.75 14.71
N ILE A 57 -8.37 -5.71 15.52
CA ILE A 57 -7.42 -5.14 16.45
C ILE A 57 -7.89 -5.51 17.86
N PRO A 58 -7.14 -6.34 18.60
CA PRO A 58 -7.50 -6.68 19.97
C PRO A 58 -7.49 -5.45 20.90
N PRO A 59 -8.11 -5.53 22.09
CA PRO A 59 -8.11 -4.44 23.06
C PRO A 59 -6.69 -4.01 23.42
N ARG A 60 -6.43 -2.70 23.41
CA ARG A 60 -5.13 -2.11 23.82
C ARG A 60 -3.90 -2.57 23.01
N GLU A 61 -4.10 -3.31 21.92
CA GLU A 61 -3.04 -3.83 21.06
C GLU A 61 -2.82 -2.94 19.82
N GLU A 62 -1.73 -3.22 19.10
CA GLU A 62 -1.38 -2.59 17.83
C GLU A 62 -1.28 -3.63 16.71
N VAL A 63 -1.76 -3.27 15.52
CA VAL A 63 -1.55 -4.03 14.29
C VAL A 63 -0.83 -3.17 13.27
N THR A 64 -0.03 -3.80 12.43
CA THR A 64 0.76 -3.13 11.40
C THR A 64 0.42 -3.68 10.02
N ILE A 65 0.30 -2.78 9.06
CA ILE A 65 0.28 -3.09 7.64
C ILE A 65 1.60 -2.61 7.05
N GLU A 66 2.37 -3.52 6.46
CA GLU A 66 3.55 -3.19 5.67
C GLU A 66 3.30 -3.59 4.22
N TYR A 67 3.50 -2.68 3.28
CA TYR A 67 3.33 -2.98 1.88
C TYR A 67 4.34 -2.26 1.00
N THR A 68 4.74 -2.92 -0.09
CA THR A 68 5.73 -2.42 -1.03
C THR A 68 5.20 -2.51 -2.44
N TYR A 69 5.34 -1.43 -3.20
CA TYR A 69 5.08 -1.43 -4.64
C TYR A 69 6.25 -0.85 -5.43
N ARG A 70 6.31 -1.22 -6.71
CA ARG A 70 7.28 -0.72 -7.69
C ARG A 70 6.58 0.05 -8.79
N VAL A 71 7.06 1.25 -9.08
CA VAL A 71 6.62 2.08 -10.21
C VAL A 71 7.69 2.05 -11.29
N VAL A 72 7.30 1.75 -12.53
CA VAL A 72 8.19 1.80 -13.69
C VAL A 72 7.75 2.93 -14.63
N THR A 73 8.59 3.96 -14.73
CA THR A 73 8.36 5.12 -15.59
C THR A 73 9.27 5.06 -16.80
N LYS A 74 8.69 5.14 -18.00
CA LYS A 74 9.42 5.17 -19.28
C LYS A 74 9.27 6.57 -19.90
N GLU A 75 10.35 7.34 -19.89
CA GLU A 75 10.41 8.65 -20.54
C GLU A 75 11.02 8.51 -21.94
N VAL A 76 10.24 8.95 -22.93
CA VAL A 76 10.75 9.17 -24.29
C VAL A 76 11.19 10.63 -24.37
N LEU A 77 12.51 10.85 -24.40
CA LEU A 77 13.06 12.16 -24.73
C LEU A 77 12.67 12.48 -26.17
N ALA A 78 11.64 13.31 -26.36
CA ALA A 78 11.39 13.93 -27.64
C ALA A 78 12.54 14.91 -27.91
N SER A 79 13.50 14.49 -28.73
CA SER A 79 14.44 15.38 -29.36
C SER A 79 13.63 16.39 -30.18
N LYS A 80 13.45 17.61 -29.68
CA LYS A 80 13.00 18.73 -30.50
C LYS A 80 14.06 18.94 -31.58
N SER A 81 13.71 18.64 -32.83
CA SER A 81 14.44 19.02 -34.03
C SER A 81 14.33 20.52 -34.27
#